data_AF-A0A9E1QAY9-F1
#
_entry.id   AF-A0A9E1QAY9-F1
#
_cell.length_a   1.000
_cell.length_b   1.000
_cell.length_c   1.000
_cell.angle_alpha   90.00
_cell.angle_beta   90.00
_cell.angle_gamma   90.00
#
_symmetry.space_group_name_H-M   'P 1'
#
loop_
_entity.id
_entity.type
_entity.pdbx_description
1 polymer ?
#
loop_
_entity_poly.entity_id
_entity_poly.type
_entity_poly.pdbx_seq_one_letter_code
_entity_poly.pdbx_strand_id
1 'polypeptide(L)'
;MSQAVLLLILANVLFSMKGFGDQVFFEKFKFQVAKILQGEKIRMISSGFLHVDWMHLGFNMYALYLFGDIVDAKLGTIGFLVIYFGSLLAGSLYSL
;
A
#
# COMPACT_ATOMS: atom_id res chain seq x y z
N MET A 1 10.96 1.89 -16.54
CA MET A 1 10.03 1.75 -15.40
C MET A 1 8.67 2.25 -15.79
N SER A 2 7.65 1.44 -15.55
CA SER A 2 6.25 1.79 -15.75
C SER A 2 5.90 3.03 -14.94
N GLN A 3 5.12 3.93 -15.54
CA GLN A 3 4.61 5.11 -14.84
C GLN A 3 3.76 4.71 -13.64
N ALA A 4 2.97 3.62 -13.75
CA ALA A 4 2.13 3.15 -12.65
C ALA A 4 2.96 2.65 -11.47
N VAL A 5 4.02 1.87 -11.73
CA VAL A 5 4.93 1.37 -10.70
C VAL A 5 5.61 2.53 -9.98
N LEU A 6 6.13 3.51 -10.72
CA LEU A 6 6.77 4.70 -10.14
C LEU A 6 5.81 5.50 -9.27
N LEU A 7 4.58 5.74 -9.74
CA LEU A 7 3.57 6.48 -8.99
C LEU A 7 3.17 5.74 -7.70
N LEU A 8 3.04 4.42 -7.73
CA LEU A 8 2.76 3.62 -6.54
C LEU A 8 3.92 3.64 -5.55
N ILE A 9 5.17 3.54 -6.02
CA ILE A 9 6.34 3.68 -5.15
C ILE A 9 6.35 5.05 -4.47
N LEU A 10 6.15 6.13 -5.24
CA LEU A 10 6.08 7.48 -4.70
C LEU A 10 4.94 7.63 -3.68
N ALA A 11 3.76 7.09 -3.96
CA ALA A 11 2.63 7.13 -3.04
C ALA A 11 2.93 6.42 -1.71
N ASN A 12 3.48 5.20 -1.77
CA ASN A 12 3.88 4.44 -0.57
C ASN A 12 4.92 5.18 0.26
N VAL A 13 5.96 5.71 -0.41
CA VAL A 13 7.04 6.44 0.24
C VAL A 13 6.50 7.70 0.91
N LEU A 14 5.79 8.57 0.18
CA LEU A 14 5.29 9.84 0.75
C LEU A 14 4.30 9.60 1.89
N PHE A 15 3.40 8.61 1.75
CA PHE A 15 2.42 8.30 2.78
C PHE A 15 3.08 7.74 4.04
N SER A 16 4.04 6.81 3.88
CA SER A 16 4.79 6.22 5.00
C SER A 16 5.73 7.23 5.67
N MET A 17 6.41 8.08 4.89
CA MET A 17 7.26 9.17 5.42
C MET A 17 6.47 10.09 6.35
N LYS A 18 5.24 10.45 5.97
CA LYS A 18 4.36 11.24 6.83
C LYS A 18 4.01 10.47 8.11
N GLY A 19 3.70 9.18 8.01
CA GLY A 19 3.41 8.34 9.17
C GLY A 19 4.58 8.16 10.14
N PHE A 20 5.81 8.07 9.63
CA PHE A 20 7.00 7.95 10.49
C PHE A 20 7.27 9.21 11.32
N GLY A 21 6.93 10.39 10.79
CA GLY A 21 7.11 11.67 11.48
C GLY A 21 5.91 12.14 12.31
N ASP A 22 4.74 11.51 12.17
CA ASP A 22 3.48 11.93 12.79
C ASP A 22 2.70 10.72 13.33
N GLN A 23 2.81 10.49 14.64
CA GLN A 23 2.13 9.39 15.31
C GLN A 23 0.60 9.50 15.21
N VAL A 24 0.04 10.72 15.19
CA VAL A 24 -1.42 10.90 15.05
C VAL A 24 -1.87 10.48 13.66
N PHE A 25 -1.10 10.84 12.63
CA PHE A 25 -1.33 10.36 11.26
C PHE A 25 -1.21 8.84 11.17
N PHE A 26 -0.16 8.25 11.77
CA PHE A 26 0.05 6.81 11.78
C PHE A 26 -1.13 6.08 12.43
N GLU A 27 -1.53 6.49 13.64
CA GLU A 27 -2.66 5.90 14.38
C GLU A 27 -4.00 6.06 13.64
N LYS A 28 -4.17 7.14 12.86
CA LYS A 28 -5.37 7.39 12.07
C LYS A 28 -5.49 6.48 10.85
N PHE A 29 -4.38 6.10 10.22
CA PHE A 29 -4.39 5.41 8.93
C PHE A 29 -3.90 3.96 8.97
N LYS A 30 -3.35 3.50 10.10
CA LYS A 30 -2.97 2.09 10.29
C LYS A 30 -4.16 1.15 10.23
N PHE A 31 -3.90 -0.08 9.83
CA PHE A 31 -4.90 -1.14 9.85
C PHE A 31 -5.29 -1.44 11.30
N GLN A 32 -6.58 -1.32 11.62
CA GLN A 32 -7.09 -1.63 12.95
C GLN A 32 -8.52 -2.17 12.84
N VAL A 33 -8.68 -3.47 13.07
CA VAL A 33 -9.94 -4.21 12.89
C VAL A 33 -11.11 -3.54 13.62
N ALA A 34 -10.95 -3.27 14.92
CA ALA A 34 -12.01 -2.65 15.72
C ALA A 34 -12.50 -1.31 15.14
N LYS A 35 -11.59 -0.48 14.61
CA LYS A 35 -11.94 0.81 13.99
C LYS A 35 -12.59 0.65 12.63
N ILE A 36 -12.13 -0.32 11.84
CA ILE A 36 -12.74 -0.66 10.55
C ILE A 36 -14.18 -1.12 10.74
N LEU A 37 -14.42 -2.00 11.72
CA LEU A 37 -15.76 -2.48 12.08
C LEU A 37 -16.67 -1.36 12.63
N GLN A 38 -16.08 -0.34 13.26
CA GLN A 38 -16.78 0.88 13.71
C GLN A 38 -17.01 1.92 12.59
N GLY A 39 -16.63 1.62 11.35
CA GLY A 39 -16.92 2.46 10.17
C GLY A 39 -15.72 3.20 9.59
N GLU A 40 -14.52 3.11 10.17
CA GLU A 40 -13.29 3.71 9.63
C GLU A 40 -12.73 2.88 8.44
N LYS A 41 -13.56 2.56 7.45
CA LYS A 41 -13.24 1.68 6.31
C LYS A 41 -12.08 2.18 5.44
N ILE A 42 -11.77 3.48 5.48
CA ILE A 42 -10.62 4.06 4.77
C ILE A 42 -9.31 3.38 5.17
N ARG A 43 -9.22 2.86 6.40
CA ARG A 43 -8.06 2.10 6.92
C ARG A 43 -7.74 0.86 6.11
N MET A 44 -8.73 0.26 5.43
CA MET A 44 -8.51 -0.90 4.57
C MET A 44 -7.67 -0.56 3.34
N ILE A 45 -7.72 0.70 2.87
CA ILE A 45 -6.93 1.18 1.73
C ILE A 45 -5.66 1.87 2.22
N SER A 46 -5.79 2.79 3.17
CA SER A 46 -4.66 3.61 3.63
C SER A 46 -3.54 2.79 4.26
N SER A 47 -3.88 1.70 4.94
CA SER A 47 -2.89 0.81 5.55
C SER A 47 -2.01 0.09 4.52
N GLY A 48 -2.49 -0.16 3.30
CA GLY A 48 -1.66 -0.74 2.24
C GLY A 48 -0.58 0.20 1.73
N PHE A 49 -0.66 1.50 2.05
CA PHE A 49 0.37 2.51 1.74
C PHE A 49 1.20 2.92 2.95
N LEU A 50 0.80 2.51 4.16
CA LEU A 50 1.43 2.88 5.43
C LEU A 50 2.26 1.71 5.97
N HIS A 51 3.57 1.91 6.04
CA HIS A 51 4.49 0.91 6.60
C HIS A 51 4.84 1.25 8.06
N VAL A 52 5.34 0.27 8.82
CA VAL A 52 5.66 0.42 10.25
C VAL A 52 7.05 1.03 10.47
N ASP A 53 8.00 0.78 9.58
CA ASP A 53 9.35 1.36 9.61
C ASP A 53 10.01 1.43 8.23
N TRP A 54 11.19 2.05 8.20
CA TRP A 54 12.00 2.26 6.99
C TRP A 54 12.48 0.96 6.33
N MET A 55 12.78 -0.08 7.13
CA MET A 55 13.26 -1.35 6.58
C MET A 55 12.12 -2.07 5.86
N HIS A 56 10.94 -2.15 6.48
CA HIS A 56 9.75 -2.71 5.86
C HIS A 56 9.36 -1.95 4.58
N LEU A 57 9.37 -0.61 4.60
CA LEU A 57 9.13 0.20 3.41
C LEU A 57 10.18 -0.08 2.32
N GLY A 58 11.46 -0.09 2.67
CA GLY A 58 12.56 -0.30 1.74
C GLY A 58 12.47 -1.64 1.02
N PHE A 59 12.24 -2.74 1.75
CA PHE A 59 12.09 -4.06 1.16
C PHE A 59 10.86 -4.17 0.25
N ASN A 60 9.72 -3.59 0.64
CA ASN A 60 8.51 -3.61 -0.20
C ASN A 60 8.69 -2.80 -1.48
N MET A 61 9.32 -1.61 -1.40
CA MET A 61 9.59 -0.80 -2.59
C MET A 61 10.62 -1.45 -3.50
N TYR A 62 11.61 -2.15 -2.94
CA TYR A 62 12.55 -2.94 -3.72
C TYR A 62 11.85 -4.10 -4.45
N ALA A 63 10.98 -4.84 -3.78
CA ALA A 63 10.19 -5.88 -4.41
C ALA A 63 9.27 -5.32 -5.50
N LEU A 64 8.57 -4.22 -5.23
CA LEU A 64 7.70 -3.56 -6.21
C LEU A 64 8.48 -3.04 -7.42
N TYR A 65 9.69 -2.53 -7.21
CA TYR A 65 10.60 -2.11 -8.28
C TYR A 65 11.05 -3.30 -9.15
N LEU A 66 11.42 -4.42 -8.55
CA LEU A 66 11.89 -5.60 -9.29
C LEU A 66 10.76 -6.29 -10.07
N PHE A 67 9.59 -6.46 -9.44
CA PHE A 67 8.52 -7.29 -9.99
C PHE A 67 7.40 -6.49 -10.65
N GLY A 68 7.18 -5.24 -10.26
CA GLY A 68 6.07 -4.42 -10.76
C GLY A 68 6.10 -4.23 -12.27
N ASP A 69 7.27 -3.89 -12.82
CA ASP A 69 7.45 -3.72 -14.27
C ASP A 69 7.23 -5.03 -15.04
N ILE A 70 7.61 -6.17 -14.45
CA ILE A 70 7.43 -7.49 -15.05
C ILE A 70 5.93 -7.82 -15.16
N VAL A 71 5.17 -7.54 -14.10
CA VAL A 71 3.72 -7.79 -14.06
C VAL A 71 2.99 -6.82 -15.00
N ASP A 72 3.34 -5.53 -14.99
CA ASP A 72 2.79 -4.51 -15.88
C ASP A 72 3.03 -4.84 -17.35
N ALA A 73 4.27 -5.23 -17.71
CA ALA A 73 4.58 -5.60 -19.10
C ALA A 73 3.81 -6.84 -19.60
N LYS A 74 3.46 -7.77 -18.70
CA LYS A 74 2.74 -9.00 -19.06
C LYS A 74 1.23 -8.84 -19.10
N LEU A 75 0.66 -8.03 -18.20
CA LEU A 75 -0.79 -7.93 -18.00
C LEU A 75 -1.37 -6.57 -18.40
N GLY A 76 -0.51 -5.64 -18.79
CA GLY A 76 -0.85 -4.24 -18.99
C GLY A 76 -1.14 -3.53 -17.68
N THR A 77 -1.20 -2.20 -17.77
CA THR A 77 -1.35 -1.32 -16.61
C THR A 77 -2.64 -1.54 -15.85
N ILE A 78 -3.75 -1.80 -16.54
CA ILE A 78 -5.02 -2.11 -15.89
C ILE A 78 -4.90 -3.43 -15.11
N GLY A 79 -4.32 -4.48 -15.70
CA GLY A 79 -4.15 -5.78 -15.03
C GLY A 79 -3.24 -5.67 -13.81
N PHE A 80 -2.14 -4.94 -13.91
CA PHE A 80 -1.25 -4.66 -12.79
C PHE A 80 -1.96 -3.90 -11.66
N LEU A 81 -2.72 -2.84 -11.97
CA LEU A 81 -3.47 -2.08 -10.97
C LEU A 81 -4.56 -2.91 -10.31
N VAL A 82 -5.26 -3.77 -11.06
CA VAL A 82 -6.25 -4.71 -10.50
C VAL A 82 -5.58 -5.68 -9.54
N ILE A 83 -4.39 -6.22 -9.87
CA ILE A 83 -3.65 -7.07 -8.93
C ILE A 83 -3.23 -6.30 -7.69
N TYR A 84 -2.68 -5.09 -7.85
CA TYR A 84 -2.21 -4.28 -6.74
C TYR A 84 -3.35 -3.93 -5.77
N PHE A 85 -4.41 -3.28 -6.27
CA PHE A 85 -5.53 -2.86 -5.43
C PHE A 85 -6.44 -4.02 -5.03
N GLY A 86 -6.59 -5.02 -5.90
CA GLY A 86 -7.39 -6.22 -5.62
C GLY A 86 -6.77 -7.06 -4.51
N SER A 87 -5.46 -7.31 -4.55
CA SER A 87 -4.76 -8.04 -3.47
C SER A 87 -4.79 -7.27 -2.14
N LEU A 88 -4.62 -5.94 -2.19
CA LEU A 88 -4.76 -5.07 -1.03
C LEU A 88 -6.15 -5.20 -0.39
N LEU A 89 -7.22 -5.04 -1.17
CA LEU A 89 -8.59 -5.11 -0.66
C LEU A 89 -8.95 -6.53 -0.20
N ALA A 90 -8.59 -7.55 -0.97
CA ALA A 90 -8.85 -8.95 -0.61
C ALA A 90 -8.12 -9.35 0.68
N GLY A 91 -6.85 -8.95 0.84
CA GLY A 91 -6.09 -9.19 2.06
C GLY A 91 -6.67 -8.45 3.27
N SER A 92 -7.08 -7.19 3.08
CA SER A 92 -7.78 -6.41 4.11
C SER A 92 -9.09 -7.05 4.52
N LEU A 93 -9.90 -7.54 3.58
CA LEU A 93 -11.15 -8.25 3.87
C LEU A 93 -10.93 -9.58 4.58
N TYR A 94 -9.92 -10.34 4.18
CA TYR A 94 -9.56 -11.62 4.80
C TYR A 94 -9.06 -11.44 6.24
N SER A 95 -8.45 -10.30 6.55
CA SER A 95 -7.90 -9.99 7.88
C SER A 95 -8.94 -9.46 8.87
N LEU A 96 -10.19 -9.22 8.42
CA LEU A 96 -11.31 -8.81 9.29
C LEU A 96 -11.99 -10.03 9.93
#